data_AF-Q9KBZ1-F1
#
_entry.id   AF-Q9KBZ1-F1
#
_cell.length_a   1.000
_cell.length_b   1.000
_cell.length_c   1.000
_cell.angle_alpha   90.00
_cell.angle_beta   90.00
_cell.angle_gamma   90.00
#
_symmetry.space_group_name_H-M   'P 1'
#
loop_
_entity.id
_entity.type
_entity.pdbx_description
1 polymer ?
#
loop_
_entity_poly.entity_id
_entity_poly.type
_entity_poly.pdbx_seq_one_letter_code
_entity_poly.pdbx_strand_id
1 'polypeptide(L)'
;MKWLLYGLALFLLAGCGTAHSVDGDLPPFYQGKVVHVSVVDENQGFVLLTGQGSDEGNDYQNFSFTINEQTNIEDEEGKETSITEMNEGDQLLVWLPSGDASIRESYPPQANAGKIVIVAENNGGHEERRR
;
A
#
# COMPACT_ATOMS: atom_id res chain seq x y z
N MET A 1 -43.96 49.07 -15.89
CA MET A 1 -43.98 48.54 -14.52
C MET A 1 -43.53 47.08 -14.55
N LYS A 2 -42.45 46.79 -13.81
CA LYS A 2 -42.01 45.50 -13.25
C LYS A 2 -42.02 44.26 -14.17
N TRP A 3 -40.82 43.97 -14.68
CA TRP A 3 -40.31 42.62 -14.88
C TRP A 3 -40.20 41.89 -13.53
N LEU A 4 -40.46 40.59 -13.49
CA LEU A 4 -39.84 39.67 -12.54
C LEU A 4 -39.82 38.27 -13.14
N LEU A 5 -38.63 37.90 -13.65
CA LEU A 5 -38.22 36.55 -13.95
C LEU A 5 -38.25 35.71 -12.67
N TYR A 6 -38.87 34.54 -12.72
CA TYR A 6 -38.54 33.45 -11.80
C TYR A 6 -37.77 32.38 -12.59
N GLY A 7 -36.45 32.48 -12.53
CA GLY A 7 -35.55 31.41 -12.95
C GLY A 7 -35.52 30.35 -11.86
N LEU A 8 -36.14 29.20 -12.13
CA LEU A 8 -36.05 28.00 -11.31
C LEU A 8 -34.69 27.34 -11.61
N ALA A 9 -33.66 27.72 -10.85
CA ALA A 9 -32.37 27.03 -10.87
C ALA A 9 -32.50 25.71 -10.11
N LEU A 10 -32.68 24.62 -10.86
CA LEU A 10 -32.62 23.25 -10.36
C LEU A 10 -31.13 22.89 -10.17
N PHE A 11 -30.61 23.07 -8.96
CA PHE A 11 -29.29 22.59 -8.58
C PHE A 11 -29.33 21.05 -8.54
N LEU A 12 -28.73 20.44 -9.55
CA LEU A 12 -28.32 19.03 -9.54
C LEU A 12 -27.24 18.86 -8.47
N LEU A 13 -27.62 18.40 -7.29
CA LEU A 13 -26.68 17.82 -6.34
C LEU A 13 -26.27 16.44 -6.88
N ALA A 14 -25.26 16.43 -7.73
CA ALA A 14 -24.40 15.28 -7.93
C ALA A 14 -23.61 15.08 -6.62
N GLY A 15 -24.21 14.36 -5.68
CA GLY A 15 -23.52 13.83 -4.52
C GLY A 15 -22.61 12.69 -4.94
N CYS A 16 -21.46 13.01 -5.55
CA CYS A 16 -20.30 12.12 -5.52
C CYS A 16 -19.76 12.18 -4.11
N GLY A 17 -20.14 11.19 -3.30
CA GLY A 17 -19.53 10.91 -2.01
C GLY A 17 -19.21 9.44 -1.97
N THR A 18 -18.20 9.02 -2.72
CA THR A 18 -17.53 7.73 -2.50
C THR A 18 -16.98 7.77 -1.08
N ALA A 19 -17.68 7.08 -0.18
CA ALA A 19 -17.17 6.77 1.14
C ALA A 19 -16.00 5.80 0.97
N HIS A 20 -14.80 6.34 0.81
CA HIS A 20 -13.56 5.60 0.92
C HIS A 20 -13.28 5.47 2.43
N SER A 21 -13.87 4.47 3.08
CA SER A 21 -13.48 4.09 4.43
C SER A 21 -12.16 3.32 4.33
N VAL A 22 -11.04 4.03 4.36
CA VAL A 22 -9.75 3.42 4.71
C VAL A 22 -9.85 3.02 6.18
N ASP A 23 -9.45 1.79 6.49
CA ASP A 23 -9.11 1.28 7.83
C ASP A 23 -8.02 2.14 8.51
N GLY A 24 -8.37 3.38 8.88
CA GLY A 24 -7.42 4.43 9.28
C GLY A 24 -6.97 4.39 10.75
N ASP A 25 -7.45 3.44 11.55
CA ASP A 25 -7.21 3.43 13.00
C ASP A 25 -6.17 2.38 13.45
N LEU A 26 -5.76 1.44 12.60
CA LEU A 26 -4.78 0.42 12.96
C LEU A 26 -3.40 0.73 12.38
N PRO A 27 -2.32 0.66 13.19
CA PRO A 27 -0.97 0.84 12.69
C PRO A 27 -0.62 -0.27 11.67
N PRO A 28 0.34 -0.01 10.76
CA PRO A 28 0.82 -1.07 9.86
C PRO A 28 1.39 -2.22 10.68
N PHE A 29 1.15 -3.45 10.27
CA PHE A 29 1.73 -4.62 10.91
C PHE A 29 3.27 -4.63 10.78
N TYR A 30 3.77 -4.22 9.61
CA TYR A 30 5.21 -4.17 9.33
C TYR A 30 5.55 -2.93 8.52
N GLN A 31 6.69 -2.32 8.84
CA GLN A 31 7.25 -1.20 8.10
C GLN A 31 8.69 -1.54 7.74
N GLY A 32 9.04 -1.48 6.46
CA GLY A 32 10.38 -1.84 6.02
C GLY A 32 10.72 -1.41 4.61
N LYS A 33 12.02 -1.49 4.30
CA LYS A 33 12.54 -1.26 2.97
C LYS A 33 12.46 -2.53 2.14
N VAL A 34 12.13 -2.40 0.87
CA VAL A 34 12.17 -3.49 -0.10
C VAL A 34 13.61 -3.94 -0.29
N VAL A 35 13.87 -5.20 0.04
CA VAL A 35 15.14 -5.88 -0.27
C VAL A 35 15.05 -6.56 -1.62
N HIS A 36 13.88 -7.12 -1.93
CA HIS A 36 13.66 -7.84 -3.17
C HIS A 36 12.18 -7.90 -3.55
N VAL A 37 11.90 -7.81 -4.85
CA VAL A 37 10.56 -7.97 -5.44
C VAL A 37 10.63 -9.02 -6.52
N SER A 38 9.69 -9.97 -6.51
CA SER A 38 9.46 -10.85 -7.64
C SER A 38 8.02 -10.72 -8.09
N VAL A 39 7.86 -10.24 -9.31
CA VAL A 39 6.58 -10.07 -9.97
C VAL A 39 6.22 -11.37 -10.70
N VAL A 40 5.03 -11.90 -10.43
CA VAL A 40 4.43 -12.97 -11.23
C VAL A 40 3.54 -12.34 -12.31
N ASP A 41 2.68 -11.42 -11.91
CA ASP A 41 1.89 -10.53 -12.78
C ASP A 41 1.66 -9.18 -12.07
N GLU A 42 0.84 -8.30 -12.65
CA GLU A 42 0.58 -6.96 -12.12
C GLU A 42 -0.08 -6.92 -10.72
N ASN A 43 -0.73 -8.00 -10.29
CA ASN A 43 -1.44 -8.12 -9.01
C ASN A 43 -0.91 -9.24 -8.11
N GLN A 44 0.09 -10.00 -8.58
CA GLN A 44 0.60 -11.17 -7.87
C GLN A 44 2.12 -11.19 -7.81
N GLY A 45 2.65 -11.55 -6.66
CA GLY A 45 4.08 -11.71 -6.49
C GLY A 45 4.51 -11.90 -5.05
N PHE A 46 5.78 -11.66 -4.79
CA PHE A 46 6.30 -11.60 -3.44
C PHE A 46 7.22 -10.40 -3.25
N VAL A 47 7.23 -9.89 -2.02
CA VAL A 47 8.15 -8.86 -1.58
C VAL A 47 8.85 -9.28 -0.30
N LEU A 48 10.18 -9.13 -0.27
CA LEU A 48 10.98 -9.29 0.93
C LEU A 48 11.32 -7.91 1.48
N LEU A 49 10.96 -7.66 2.74
CA LEU A 49 11.22 -6.41 3.45
C LEU A 49 12.28 -6.60 4.52
N THR A 50 13.09 -5.57 4.74
CA THR A 50 13.91 -5.40 5.94
C THR A 50 13.42 -4.20 6.76
N GLY A 51 13.15 -4.40 8.04
CA GLY A 51 12.52 -3.38 8.86
C GLY A 51 12.12 -3.91 10.23
N GLN A 52 10.96 -3.48 10.71
CA GLN A 52 10.45 -3.85 12.02
C GLN A 52 8.92 -3.93 12.01
N GLY A 53 8.37 -4.80 12.85
CA GLY A 53 6.94 -4.83 13.12
C GLY A 53 6.53 -3.71 14.07
N SER A 54 5.25 -3.35 14.05
CA SER A 54 4.70 -2.32 14.95
C SER A 54 4.24 -2.86 16.30
N ASP A 55 4.07 -4.18 16.43
CA ASP A 55 3.60 -4.84 17.64
C ASP A 55 4.75 -5.36 18.52
N GLU A 56 4.59 -5.25 19.84
CA GLU A 56 5.49 -5.85 20.83
C GLU A 56 5.51 -7.39 20.64
N GLY A 57 6.55 -7.90 19.98
CA GLY A 57 6.73 -9.32 19.69
C GLY A 57 7.10 -9.65 18.24
N ASN A 58 7.02 -8.68 17.32
CA ASN A 58 7.52 -8.83 15.96
C ASN A 58 8.92 -8.20 15.80
N ASP A 59 9.92 -8.86 16.40
CA ASP A 59 11.33 -8.44 16.36
C ASP A 59 12.06 -8.90 15.10
N TYR A 60 11.33 -9.38 14.08
CA TYR A 60 11.92 -9.91 12.87
C TYR A 60 12.43 -8.77 11.99
N GLN A 61 13.76 -8.72 11.81
CA GLN A 61 14.40 -7.74 10.93
C GLN A 61 14.06 -7.93 9.45
N ASN A 62 13.63 -9.12 9.06
CA ASN A 62 13.23 -9.43 7.69
C ASN A 62 11.87 -10.15 7.70
N PHE A 63 10.99 -9.77 6.79
CA PHE A 63 9.68 -10.36 6.64
C PHE A 63 9.32 -10.47 5.16
N SER A 64 8.79 -11.61 4.75
CA SER A 64 8.37 -11.83 3.36
C SER A 64 6.84 -11.81 3.26
N PHE A 65 6.33 -11.06 2.29
CA PHE A 65 4.91 -10.93 2.04
C PHE A 65 4.55 -11.47 0.66
N THR A 66 3.52 -12.32 0.62
CA THR A 66 2.87 -12.71 -0.62
C THR A 66 1.80 -11.68 -0.99
N ILE A 67 1.84 -11.23 -2.23
CA ILE A 67 0.88 -10.31 -2.82
C ILE A 67 0.00 -11.12 -3.77
N ASN A 68 -1.31 -10.94 -3.65
CA ASN A 68 -2.29 -11.60 -4.51
C ASN A 68 -3.42 -10.62 -4.87
N GLU A 69 -4.40 -11.09 -5.65
CA GLU A 69 -5.55 -10.28 -6.12
C GLU A 69 -6.40 -9.64 -5.02
N GLN A 70 -6.25 -10.08 -3.76
CA GLN A 70 -6.95 -9.52 -2.60
C GLN A 70 -6.12 -8.47 -1.87
N THR A 71 -4.83 -8.33 -2.20
CA THR A 71 -3.95 -7.31 -1.65
C THR A 71 -4.28 -5.97 -2.29
N ASN A 72 -4.68 -4.99 -1.48
CA ASN A 72 -4.84 -3.61 -1.93
C ASN A 72 -3.49 -2.89 -1.91
N ILE A 73 -3.02 -2.37 -3.04
CA ILE A 73 -1.75 -1.65 -3.14
C ILE A 73 -2.05 -0.20 -3.51
N GLU A 74 -1.53 0.72 -2.70
CA GLU A 74 -1.73 2.16 -2.86
C GLU A 74 -0.39 2.90 -2.75
N ASP A 75 -0.30 4.09 -3.34
CA ASP A 75 0.77 5.04 -3.05
C ASP A 75 0.44 5.87 -1.78
N GLU A 76 1.35 6.77 -1.41
CA GLU A 76 1.19 7.66 -0.25
C GLU A 76 0.01 8.64 -0.38
N GLU A 77 -0.50 8.87 -1.59
CA GLU A 77 -1.68 9.70 -1.85
C GLU A 77 -2.99 8.89 -1.78
N GLY A 78 -2.90 7.57 -1.56
CA GLY A 78 -4.04 6.66 -1.53
C GLY A 78 -4.55 6.29 -2.93
N LYS A 79 -3.76 6.53 -3.98
CA LYS A 79 -4.09 6.12 -5.33
C LYS A 79 -3.71 4.65 -5.51
N GLU A 80 -4.65 3.88 -6.01
CA GLU A 80 -4.45 2.46 -6.36
C GLU A 80 -3.32 2.30 -7.37
N THR A 81 -2.45 1.32 -7.10
CA THR A 81 -1.27 1.00 -7.89
C THR A 81 -1.03 -0.52 -7.89
N SER A 82 0.08 -0.97 -8.46
CA SER A 82 0.41 -2.38 -8.66
C SER A 82 1.79 -2.74 -8.10
N ILE A 83 2.05 -4.04 -7.95
CA ILE A 83 3.37 -4.53 -7.53
C ILE A 83 4.48 -4.16 -8.52
N THR A 84 4.15 -3.89 -9.78
CA THR A 84 5.12 -3.50 -10.82
C THR A 84 5.75 -2.14 -10.57
N GLU A 85 5.10 -1.29 -9.77
CA GLU A 85 5.64 0.02 -9.39
C GLU A 85 6.58 -0.08 -8.17
N MET A 86 6.68 -1.24 -7.51
CA MET A 86 7.59 -1.45 -6.40
C MET A 86 9.02 -1.70 -6.88
N ASN A 87 9.97 -0.99 -6.29
CA ASN A 87 11.39 -1.13 -6.56
C ASN A 87 12.17 -1.53 -5.30
N GLU A 88 13.31 -2.21 -5.50
CA GLU A 88 14.26 -2.44 -4.41
C GLU A 88 14.72 -1.09 -3.81
N GLY A 89 14.65 -0.99 -2.49
CA GLY A 89 14.95 0.23 -1.74
C GLY A 89 13.74 1.07 -1.35
N ASP A 90 12.56 0.84 -1.95
CA ASP A 90 11.34 1.56 -1.59
C ASP A 90 10.93 1.29 -0.15
N GLN A 91 10.27 2.27 0.47
CA GLN A 91 9.75 2.13 1.82
C GLN A 91 8.29 1.69 1.75
N LEU A 92 7.96 0.53 2.35
CA LEU A 92 6.59 0.02 2.41
C LEU A 92 6.03 0.04 3.83
N LEU A 93 4.71 0.20 3.91
CA LEU A 93 3.87 -0.10 5.07
C LEU A 93 2.95 -1.25 4.70
N VAL A 94 2.89 -2.29 5.52
CA VAL A 94 2.12 -3.50 5.24
C VAL A 94 1.13 -3.77 6.36
N TRP A 95 -0.12 -3.99 6.01
CA TRP A 95 -1.18 -4.50 6.88
C TRP A 95 -1.55 -5.92 6.47
N LEU A 96 -1.88 -6.75 7.46
CA LEU A 96 -2.37 -8.10 7.21
C LEU A 96 -3.87 -8.07 6.82
N PRO A 97 -4.37 -9.10 6.12
CA PRO A 97 -5.78 -9.19 5.74
C PRO A 97 -6.72 -9.15 6.94
N SER A 98 -7.86 -8.48 6.78
CA SER A 98 -8.95 -8.48 7.76
C SER A 98 -9.60 -9.87 7.81
N GLY A 99 -9.21 -10.68 8.80
CA GLY A 99 -9.80 -11.99 9.08
C GLY A 99 -8.78 -13.11 9.26
N ASP A 100 -8.03 -13.42 8.21
CA ASP A 100 -6.98 -14.46 8.23
C ASP A 100 -5.59 -13.83 8.11
N ALA A 101 -5.05 -13.46 9.26
CA ALA A 101 -3.71 -12.90 9.42
C ALA A 101 -2.65 -13.97 9.72
N SER A 102 -2.78 -15.16 9.12
CA SER A 102 -1.88 -16.29 9.38
C SER A 102 -0.43 -15.99 8.96
N ILE A 103 0.47 -16.01 9.95
CA ILE A 103 1.92 -15.98 9.75
C ILE A 103 2.44 -17.40 9.68
N ARG A 104 3.21 -17.72 8.64
CA ARG A 104 3.81 -19.03 8.41
C ARG A 104 5.15 -19.13 9.14
N GLU A 105 5.32 -20.19 9.92
CA GLU A 105 6.56 -20.52 10.63
C GLU A 105 7.70 -20.82 9.64
N SER A 106 8.51 -19.81 9.34
CA SER A 106 9.60 -19.87 8.36
C SER A 106 10.69 -18.84 8.71
N TYR A 107 11.83 -18.90 8.02
CA TYR A 107 12.94 -17.96 8.19
C TYR A 107 13.39 -17.41 6.81
N PRO A 108 13.08 -16.15 6.46
CA PRO A 108 12.29 -15.18 7.24
C PRO A 108 10.81 -15.59 7.36
N PRO A 109 10.07 -15.09 8.37
CA PRO A 109 8.62 -15.28 8.47
C PRO A 109 7.89 -14.80 7.24
N GLN A 110 6.74 -15.42 6.97
CA GLN A 110 5.95 -15.19 5.77
C GLN A 110 4.48 -14.96 6.08
N ALA A 111 3.83 -14.01 5.41
CA ALA A 111 2.38 -13.79 5.49
C ALA A 111 1.81 -13.31 4.16
N ASN A 112 0.49 -13.37 4.02
CA ASN A 112 -0.21 -12.66 2.92
C ASN A 112 -0.35 -11.19 3.31
N ALA A 113 -0.21 -10.28 2.35
CA ALA A 113 -0.50 -8.86 2.54
C ALA A 113 -1.99 -8.58 2.30
N GLY A 114 -2.62 -7.82 3.19
CA GLY A 114 -3.98 -7.30 3.01
C GLY A 114 -3.97 -5.93 2.35
N LYS A 115 -3.11 -5.02 2.85
CA LYS A 115 -2.87 -3.71 2.26
C LYS A 115 -1.37 -3.41 2.24
N ILE A 116 -0.91 -2.76 1.19
CA ILE A 116 0.45 -2.21 1.07
C ILE A 116 0.35 -0.75 0.68
N VAL A 117 1.11 0.10 1.36
CA VAL A 117 1.33 1.50 0.96
C VAL A 117 2.79 1.70 0.60
N ILE A 118 3.05 2.22 -0.60
CA ILE A 118 4.38 2.63 -1.06
C ILE A 118 4.62 4.08 -0.63
N VAL A 119 5.53 4.30 0.32
CA VAL A 119 5.74 5.61 0.98
C VAL A 119 6.81 6.45 0.30
N ALA A 120 7.75 5.84 -0.42
CA ALA A 120 8.76 6.58 -1.17
C ALA A 120 9.37 5.71 -2.25
N GLU A 121 9.36 6.22 -3.49
CA GLU A 121 10.23 5.75 -4.56
C GLU A 121 11.66 6.21 -4.25
N ASN A 122 12.58 5.27 -4.10
CA ASN A 122 13.99 5.62 -4.16
C ASN A 122 14.34 5.91 -5.63
N ASN A 123 14.12 7.16 -6.07
CA ASN A 123 14.60 7.66 -7.35
C ASN A 123 16.12 7.46 -7.42
N GLY A 124 16.52 6.35 -8.05
CA GLY A 124 17.88 5.84 -8.06
C GLY A 124 18.89 6.91 -8.40
N GLY A 125 19.62 7.39 -7.39
CA GLY A 125 20.91 8.04 -7.56
C GLY A 125 21.89 7.01 -8.11
N HIS A 126 21.91 6.87 -9.43
CA HIS A 126 22.89 6.11 -10.18
C HIS A 126 24.26 6.81 -10.02
N GLU A 127 24.92 6.62 -8.88
CA GLU A 127 26.28 7.11 -8.69
C GLU A 127 27.23 6.17 -9.44
N GLU A 128 27.46 6.54 -10.70
CA GLU A 128 28.48 6.01 -11.58
C GLU A 128 29.85 6.09 -10.88
N ARG A 129 30.25 5.00 -10.20
CA ARG A 129 31.63 4.79 -9.76
C ARG A 129 32.51 4.50 -10.97
N ARG A 130 32.83 5.54 -11.74
CA ARG A 130 34.07 5.59 -12.51
C ARG A 130 35.19 6.06 -11.59
N ARG A 131 36.05 5.14 -11.15
CA ARG A 131 37.49 5.36 -10.98
C ARG A 131 38.24 4.08 -11.23
#